data_AF-A0A0G0X492-F1
#
_entry.id   AF-A0A0G0X492-F1
#
_cell.length_a   1.000
_cell.length_b   1.000
_cell.length_c   1.000
_cell.angle_alpha   90.00
_cell.angle_beta   90.00
_cell.angle_gamma   90.00
#
_symmetry.space_group_name_H-M   'P 1'
#
loop_
_entity.id
_entity.type
_entity.pdbx_description
1 polymer ?
#
loop_
_entity_poly.entity_id
_entity_poly.type
_entity_poly.pdbx_seq_one_letter_code
_entity_poly.pdbx_strand_id
1 'polypeptide(L)' 'GMVDSIENSEGLLPVGLSHHALVKHDIKKDTPIKVSDVVLPITIATRLTGYTKPQHRFQPVNSFFTRMINLF' A
#
# COMPACT_ATOMS: atom_id res chain seq x y z
N GLY A 1 16.62 17.50 -2.63
CA GLY A 1 17.91 16.87 -2.95
C GLY A 1 17.75 16.04 -4.20
N MET A 2 18.65 16.21 -5.15
CA MET A 2 18.72 15.45 -6.40
C MET A 2 19.16 14.02 -6.08
N VAL A 3 18.54 13.02 -6.70
CA VAL A 3 18.86 11.61 -6.47
C VAL A 3 20.07 11.25 -7.33
N ASP A 4 21.23 11.13 -6.70
CA ASP A 4 22.44 10.55 -7.30
C ASP A 4 22.24 9.04 -7.41
N SER A 5 22.19 8.56 -8.65
CA SER A 5 22.22 7.14 -9.06
C SER A 5 21.08 6.24 -8.53
N ILE A 6 20.29 5.71 -9.48
CA ILE A 6 19.19 4.74 -9.25
C ILE A 6 19.65 3.55 -8.39
N GLU A 7 20.92 3.19 -8.50
CA GLU A 7 21.60 2.10 -7.77
C GLU A 7 21.60 2.31 -6.25
N ASN A 8 21.59 3.55 -5.77
CA ASN A 8 21.58 3.89 -4.34
C ASN A 8 20.16 4.21 -3.83
N SER A 9 19.15 4.06 -4.68
CA SER A 9 17.75 4.41 -4.40
C SER A 9 16.92 3.24 -3.86
N GLU A 10 17.54 2.07 -3.66
CA GLU A 10 16.86 0.88 -3.17
C GLU A 10 16.22 1.15 -1.80
N GLY A 11 14.89 0.99 -1.73
CA GLY A 11 14.12 1.17 -0.50
C GLY A 11 13.73 2.61 -0.16
N LEU A 12 14.15 3.61 -0.94
CA LEU A 12 13.65 4.98 -0.80
C LEU A 12 12.22 5.09 -1.31
N LEU A 13 11.43 5.97 -0.69
CA LEU A 13 10.06 6.24 -1.11
C LEU A 13 10.06 7.02 -2.43
N PRO A 14 9.52 6.47 -3.54
CA PRO A 14 9.41 7.20 -4.78
C PRO A 14 8.46 8.38 -4.62
N VAL A 15 8.85 9.55 -5.14
CA VAL A 15 8.04 10.79 -5.05
C VAL A 15 6.64 10.61 -5.65
N GLY A 16 6.49 9.79 -6.70
CA GLY A 16 5.19 9.49 -7.30
C GLY A 16 4.25 8.68 -6.41
N LEU A 17 4.76 8.01 -5.38
CA LEU A 17 3.98 7.20 -4.43
C LEU A 17 3.84 7.85 -3.05
N SER A 18 4.47 9.01 -2.83
CA SER A 18 4.38 9.73 -1.55
C SER A 18 3.03 10.41 -1.34
N HIS A 19 2.23 10.57 -2.40
CA HIS A 19 0.92 11.20 -2.32
C HIS A 19 -0.02 10.37 -1.43
N HIS A 20 -0.50 10.97 -0.34
CA HIS A 20 -1.28 10.33 0.73
C HIS A 20 -0.56 9.21 1.51
N ALA A 21 0.77 9.11 1.42
CA ALA A 21 1.52 8.21 2.29
C ALA A 21 1.48 8.73 3.74
N LEU A 22 1.17 7.84 4.69
CA LEU A 22 1.14 8.17 6.11
C LEU A 22 2.47 7.78 6.75
N VAL A 23 3.05 8.67 7.54
CA VAL A 23 4.32 8.41 8.22
C VAL A 23 4.06 7.57 9.49
N LYS A 24 4.88 6.53 9.72
CA LYS A 24 4.74 5.62 10.88
C LYS A 24 5.33 6.17 12.18
N HIS A 25 6.37 7.01 12.08
CA HIS A 25 7.14 7.52 13.22
C HIS A 25 7.73 8.89 12.86
N ASP A 26 8.15 9.68 13.86
CA ASP A 26 8.74 10.99 13.58
C ASP A 26 10.03 10.87 12.76
N ILE A 27 10.02 11.44 11.55
CA ILE A 27 11.17 11.48 10.66
C ILE A 27 11.86 12.83 10.82
N LYS A 28 13.20 12.83 10.94
CA LYS A 28 13.97 14.07 11.00
C LYS A 28 13.77 14.90 9.73
N LYS A 29 13.82 16.21 9.88
CA LYS A 29 13.88 17.11 8.73
C LYS A 29 15.14 16.78 7.91
N ASP A 30 15.02 16.84 6.59
CA ASP A 30 16.10 16.60 5.62
C ASP A 30 16.66 15.17 5.56
N THR A 31 16.05 14.20 6.27
CA THR A 31 16.36 12.76 6.06
C THR A 31 15.59 12.17 4.88
N PRO A 32 16.23 11.35 4.02
CA PRO A 32 15.55 10.59 2.98
C PRO A 32 14.50 9.65 3.58
N ILE A 33 13.30 9.66 3.02
CA ILE A 33 12.18 8.84 3.50
C ILE A 33 12.27 7.46 2.85
N LYS A 34 12.22 6.38 3.64
CA LYS A 34 12.17 5.01 3.13
C LYS A 34 10.74 4.51 3.01
N VAL A 35 10.52 3.52 2.15
CA VAL A 35 9.22 2.84 2.02
C VAL A 35 8.82 2.16 3.33
N SER A 36 9.79 1.70 4.13
CA SER A 36 9.56 1.12 5.46
C SER A 36 8.96 2.10 6.46
N ASP A 37 9.23 3.39 6.29
CA ASP A 37 8.90 4.44 7.27
C ASP A 37 7.48 4.97 7.07
N VAL A 38 6.84 4.60 5.97
CA VAL A 38 5.51 5.04 5.60
C VAL A 38 4.54 3.87 5.40
N VAL A 39 3.27 4.17 5.53
CA VAL A 39 2.15 3.33 5.12
C VAL A 39 1.64 3.91 3.81
N LEU A 40 1.77 3.12 2.73
CA LEU A 40 1.31 3.51 1.41
C LEU A 40 -0.20 3.25 1.26
N PRO A 41 -0.96 4.18 0.65
CA PRO A 41 -2.36 3.94 0.33
C PRO A 41 -2.49 2.86 -0.74
N ILE A 42 -3.61 2.14 -0.72
CA ILE A 42 -3.87 1.09 -1.71
C ILE A 42 -4.43 1.75 -2.99
N THR A 43 -3.54 2.13 -3.89
CA THR A 43 -3.85 2.72 -5.20
C THR A 43 -3.39 1.79 -6.32
N ILE A 44 -3.72 2.13 -7.58
CA ILE A 44 -3.25 1.34 -8.74
C ILE A 44 -1.72 1.38 -8.83
N ALA A 45 -1.12 2.56 -8.63
CA ALA A 45 0.33 2.73 -8.71
C ALA A 45 1.06 1.89 -7.63
N THR A 46 0.60 1.95 -6.38
CA THR A 46 1.22 1.18 -5.28
C THR A 46 1.05 -0.33 -5.45
N ARG A 47 -0.05 -0.78 -6.07
CA ARG A 47 -0.25 -2.18 -6.45
C ARG A 47 0.69 -2.62 -7.57
N LEU A 48 0.83 -1.82 -8.64
CA LEU A 48 1.72 -2.14 -9.77
C LEU A 48 3.19 -2.25 -9.35
N THR A 49 3.59 -1.45 -8.37
CA THR A 49 4.95 -1.47 -7.82
C THR A 49 5.19 -2.58 -6.80
N GLY A 50 4.15 -3.32 -6.39
CA GLY A 50 4.28 -4.41 -5.41
C GLY A 50 4.47 -3.97 -3.95
N TYR A 51 4.50 -2.68 -3.65
CA TYR A 51 4.70 -2.18 -2.27
C TYR A 51 3.50 -2.43 -1.34
N THR A 52 2.30 -2.62 -1.89
CA THR A 52 1.10 -2.95 -1.10
C THR A 52 0.57 -4.31 -1.52
N LYS A 53 0.34 -5.19 -0.54
CA LYS A 53 -0.38 -6.44 -0.80
C LYS A 53 -1.84 -6.13 -1.16
N PRO A 54 -2.43 -6.79 -2.17
CA PRO A 54 -3.86 -6.68 -2.40
C PRO A 54 -4.59 -7.18 -1.15
N GLN A 55 -5.43 -6.34 -0.56
CA GLN A 55 -6.34 -6.80 0.50
C GLN A 55 -7.24 -7.86 -0.13
N HIS A 56 -7.09 -9.10 0.33
CA HIS A 56 -7.92 -10.21 -0.07
C HIS A 56 -9.37 -9.83 0.24
N ARG A 57 -10.16 -9.68 -0.82
CA ARG A 57 -11.58 -9.31 -0.79
C ARG A 57 -12.29 -10.13 0.29
N PHE A 58 -12.95 -9.45 1.23
CA PHE A 58 -13.86 -10.08 2.19
C PHE A 58 -14.86 -10.94 1.41
N GLN A 59 -14.87 -12.25 1.68
CA GLN A 59 -15.93 -13.12 1.22
C GLN A 59 -17.17 -12.79 2.05
N PRO A 60 -18.31 -12.44 1.45
CA PRO A 60 -19.55 -12.32 2.21
C PRO A 60 -19.90 -13.71 2.75
N VAL A 61 -19.78 -13.88 4.06
CA VAL A 61 -20.31 -15.01 4.84
C VAL A 61 -21.84 -14.95 4.83
N ASN A 62 -22.46 -15.17 3.68
CA ASN A 62 -23.90 -15.35 3.57
C ASN A 62 -24.21 -16.27 2.38
N SER A 63 -23.65 -17.49 2.41
CA SER A 63 -24.02 -18.59 1.50
C SER A 63 -24.74 -19.71 2.27
N PHE A 64 -25.55 -19.35 3.27
CA PHE A 64 -26.42 -20.32 3.96
C PHE A 64 -27.90 -20.05 3.69
N PHE A 65 -28.30 -18.79 3.52
CA PHE A 65 -29.72 -18.43 3.38
C PHE A 65 -30.29 -18.74 1.98
N THR A 66 -29.50 -18.68 0.92
CA THR A 66 -29.97 -18.93 -0.45
C THR A 66 -30.41 -20.37 -0.70
N ARG A 67 -29.90 -21.34 0.07
CA ARG A 67 -30.35 -22.74 -0.03
C ARG A 67 -31.67 -23.02 0.69
N MET A 68 -32.10 -22.15 1.62
CA MET A 68 -33.35 -22.34 2.35
C MET A 68 -34.57 -21.83 1.59
N ILE A 69 -34.41 -20.83 0.71
CA ILE A 69 -35.53 -20.23 -0.03
C ILE A 69 -35.96 -21.12 -1.22
N ASN A 70 -35.07 -21.96 -1.73
CA ASN A 70 -35.36 -22.91 -2.82
C ASN A 70 -35.99 -24.24 -2.33
N LEU A 71 -36.40 -24.33 -1.07
CA LEU A 71 -37.04 -25.52 -0.47
C LEU A 71 -38.47 -25.24 0.02
N PHE A 72 -39.14 -24.23 -0.53
CA PHE A 72 -40.57 -23.99 -0.39
C PHE A 72 -41.21 -23.81 -1.76
#